data_AF-A0A0D0PE71-F1
#
_entry.id   AF-A0A0D0PE71-F1
#
_cell.length_a   1.000
_cell.length_b   1.000
_cell.length_c   1.000
_cell.angle_alpha   90.00
_cell.angle_beta   90.00
_cell.angle_gamma   90.00
#
_symmetry.space_group_name_H-M   'P 1'
#
loop_
_entity.id
_entity.type
_entity.pdbx_description
1 polymer ?
#
loop_
_entity_poly.entity_id
_entity_poly.type
_entity_poly.pdbx_seq_one_letter_code
_entity_poly.pdbx_strand_id
1 'polypeptide(L)'
;MTFDSQAYATQLQDKVTRLRELLAPFDAPQPEVFDSPLQNFRLRAEFRLWREAGERHYAMFSQEDKRTPILIETFPIASLRINQLMPQLKAAWQASAPLSHKLFQVEFLTTLAGDAMITLCYHRPLDEHWHAAATQLANDLGVSIIGRSKGKREVIGHDYVVERLEVGGRTFSYRQPEGAFTQPNGTVNQKMLNWAYDALGDRNDDLLELYCGNGNFTLPLATRVRNVLATEISKTSVNAALSNLDENAVANVTLVRLSAEELTEALNEVRPFRRLQGIDLKSYAFGSVFVDPPRAGMDPDTCELTRRFDNILYISCNPETLAANIAQLNDTHRITRCALFDQFPWTHHMESGVLLTRR
;
A
#
# COMPACT_ATOMS: atom_id res chain seq x y z
N MET A 1 -6.21 2.65 -25.10
CA MET A 1 -5.30 3.76 -24.73
C MET A 1 -3.99 3.54 -25.47
N THR A 2 -3.48 4.56 -26.15
CA THR A 2 -2.13 4.52 -26.73
C THR A 2 -1.19 5.03 -25.65
N PHE A 3 -0.28 4.18 -25.16
CA PHE A 3 0.70 4.56 -24.15
C PHE A 3 1.86 5.28 -24.83
N ASP A 4 1.70 6.58 -25.03
CA ASP A 4 2.71 7.45 -25.66
C ASP A 4 3.76 7.89 -24.63
N SER A 5 5.03 7.54 -24.88
CA SER A 5 6.16 7.91 -24.03
C SER A 5 6.37 9.42 -23.94
N GLN A 6 6.04 10.19 -24.99
CA GLN A 6 6.18 11.64 -24.95
C GLN A 6 5.11 12.26 -24.05
N ALA A 7 3.84 11.84 -24.20
CA ALA A 7 2.76 12.24 -23.30
C ALA A 7 3.07 11.88 -21.83
N TYR A 8 3.67 10.71 -21.58
CA TYR A 8 4.12 10.34 -20.24
C TYR A 8 5.16 11.30 -19.67
N ALA A 9 6.23 11.56 -20.44
CA ALA A 9 7.31 12.44 -20.01
C ALA A 9 6.79 13.84 -19.66
N THR A 10 5.87 14.39 -20.47
CA THR A 10 5.21 15.67 -20.18
C THR A 10 4.44 15.61 -18.87
N GLN A 11 3.59 14.59 -18.68
CA GLN A 11 2.83 14.44 -17.43
C GLN A 11 3.75 14.33 -16.20
N LEU A 12 4.82 13.54 -16.29
CA LEU A 12 5.77 13.38 -15.18
C LEU A 12 6.43 14.72 -14.85
N GLN A 13 6.80 15.50 -15.86
CA GLN A 13 7.36 16.83 -15.69
C GLN A 13 6.36 17.81 -15.06
N ASP A 14 5.08 17.73 -15.39
CA ASP A 14 4.03 18.53 -14.76
C ASP A 14 3.90 18.20 -13.27
N LYS A 15 3.96 16.90 -12.91
CA LYS A 15 3.95 16.46 -11.49
C LYS A 15 5.17 16.98 -10.73
N VAL A 16 6.36 16.90 -11.33
CA VAL A 16 7.61 17.46 -10.75
C VAL A 16 7.50 18.95 -10.53
N THR A 17 6.96 19.68 -11.51
CA THR A 17 6.80 21.14 -11.44
C THR A 17 5.83 21.51 -10.32
N ARG A 18 4.67 20.84 -10.23
CA ARG A 18 3.70 21.04 -9.15
C ARG A 18 4.29 20.75 -7.76
N LEU A 19 5.06 19.66 -7.60
CA LEU A 19 5.70 19.36 -6.30
C LEU A 19 6.72 20.43 -5.91
N ARG A 20 7.53 20.89 -6.88
CA ARG A 20 8.51 21.97 -6.66
C ARG A 20 7.83 23.27 -6.24
N GLU A 21 6.74 23.65 -6.90
CA GLU A 21 5.99 24.86 -6.56
C GLU A 21 5.36 24.77 -5.16
N LEU A 22 4.77 23.62 -4.81
CA LEU A 22 4.18 23.39 -3.49
C LEU A 22 5.21 23.47 -2.35
N LEU A 23 6.43 22.99 -2.60
CA LEU A 23 7.49 22.94 -1.58
C LEU A 23 8.48 24.11 -1.63
N ALA A 24 8.35 25.01 -2.62
CA ALA A 24 9.19 26.19 -2.75
C ALA A 24 9.25 27.07 -1.49
N PRO A 25 8.15 27.27 -0.73
CA PRO A 25 8.20 28.06 0.52
C PRO A 25 9.06 27.47 1.64
N PHE A 26 9.53 26.22 1.51
CA PHE A 26 10.25 25.48 2.54
C PHE A 26 11.70 25.14 2.14
N ASP A 27 12.22 25.82 1.11
CA ASP A 27 13.59 25.63 0.58
C ASP A 27 13.91 24.16 0.25
N ALA A 28 12.92 23.40 -0.23
CA ALA A 28 13.11 22.01 -0.58
C ALA A 28 14.17 21.84 -1.70
N PRO A 29 15.05 20.84 -1.60
CA PRO A 29 15.96 20.51 -2.69
C PRO A 29 15.19 20.03 -3.92
N GLN A 30 15.89 19.98 -5.07
CA GLN A 30 15.32 19.38 -6.28
C GLN A 30 14.84 17.95 -6.00
N PRO A 31 13.58 17.60 -6.33
CA PRO A 31 13.10 16.25 -6.10
C PRO A 31 13.88 15.24 -6.94
N GLU A 32 14.29 14.13 -6.31
CA GLU A 32 14.67 12.93 -7.02
C GLU A 32 13.42 12.32 -7.66
N VAL A 33 13.48 11.98 -8.95
CA VAL A 33 12.29 11.55 -9.71
C VAL A 33 12.37 10.07 -10.00
N PHE A 34 11.36 9.35 -9.53
CA PHE A 34 11.20 7.91 -9.72
C PHE A 34 9.99 7.63 -10.59
N ASP A 35 10.25 7.30 -11.85
CA ASP A 35 9.24 6.99 -12.87
C ASP A 35 8.55 5.62 -12.64
N SER A 36 7.46 5.40 -13.36
CA SER A 36 6.74 4.12 -13.41
C SER A 36 6.88 3.47 -14.78
N PRO A 37 6.85 2.13 -14.86
CA PRO A 37 6.49 1.47 -16.11
C PRO A 37 5.20 2.05 -16.69
N LEU A 38 5.17 2.23 -18.01
CA LEU A 38 4.02 2.82 -18.72
C LEU A 38 2.77 1.94 -18.69
N GLN A 39 2.99 0.63 -18.58
CA GLN A 39 1.97 -0.43 -18.63
C GLN A 39 2.32 -1.51 -17.61
N ASN A 40 1.36 -2.36 -17.30
CA ASN A 40 1.52 -3.53 -16.43
C ASN A 40 2.03 -3.23 -15.01
N PHE A 41 1.88 -2.00 -14.53
CA PHE A 41 2.39 -1.57 -13.24
C PHE A 41 1.42 -1.86 -12.09
N ARG A 42 0.11 -1.94 -12.37
CA ARG A 42 -0.92 -2.01 -11.33
C ARG A 42 -1.16 -3.46 -10.88
N LEU A 43 -0.73 -3.77 -9.67
CA LEU A 43 -0.77 -5.11 -9.07
C LEU A 43 -2.13 -5.52 -8.52
N ARG A 44 -3.06 -4.58 -8.38
CA ARG A 44 -4.44 -4.84 -7.93
C ARG A 44 -5.49 -4.14 -8.77
N ALA A 45 -6.58 -4.83 -9.07
CA ALA A 45 -7.68 -4.29 -9.84
C ALA A 45 -9.02 -4.82 -9.34
N GLU A 46 -10.03 -3.96 -9.34
CA GLU A 46 -11.39 -4.30 -8.92
C GLU A 46 -12.33 -4.00 -10.07
N PHE A 47 -13.17 -4.97 -10.42
CA PHE A 47 -14.11 -4.87 -11.51
C PHE A 47 -15.52 -5.19 -11.02
N ARG A 48 -16.48 -4.34 -11.37
CA ARG A 48 -17.89 -4.74 -11.33
C ARG A 48 -18.17 -5.65 -12.51
N LEU A 49 -19.19 -6.49 -12.40
CA LEU A 49 -19.67 -7.29 -13.52
C LEU A 49 -20.97 -6.70 -14.05
N TRP A 50 -20.95 -6.31 -15.33
CA TRP A 50 -22.12 -5.80 -16.04
C TRP A 50 -22.71 -6.88 -16.94
N ARG A 51 -24.04 -6.86 -17.12
CA ARG A 51 -24.74 -7.76 -18.03
C ARG A 51 -25.16 -7.03 -19.30
N GLU A 52 -24.74 -7.55 -20.44
CA GLU A 52 -25.17 -7.10 -21.76
C GLU A 52 -25.43 -8.33 -22.64
N ALA A 53 -26.53 -8.32 -23.38
CA ALA A 53 -26.95 -9.43 -24.26
C ALA A 53 -26.96 -10.84 -23.61
N GLY A 54 -27.15 -10.93 -22.29
CA GLY A 54 -27.15 -12.18 -21.53
C GLY A 54 -25.77 -12.61 -21.02
N GLU A 55 -24.69 -11.99 -21.47
CA GLU A 55 -23.32 -12.25 -21.04
C GLU A 55 -22.89 -11.33 -19.90
N ARG A 56 -21.84 -11.73 -19.15
CA ARG A 56 -21.23 -10.91 -18.10
C ARG A 56 -19.86 -10.42 -18.56
N HIS A 57 -19.63 -9.12 -18.42
CA HIS A 57 -18.39 -8.44 -18.77
C HIS A 57 -17.80 -7.75 -17.55
N TYR A 58 -16.47 -7.66 -17.49
CA TYR A 58 -15.83 -6.75 -16.56
C TYR A 58 -16.23 -5.31 -16.92
N ALA A 59 -16.52 -4.53 -15.89
CA ALA A 59 -16.93 -3.15 -16.04
C ALA A 59 -16.32 -2.27 -14.95
N MET A 60 -15.99 -1.05 -15.34
CA MET A 60 -15.64 0.06 -14.46
C MET A 60 -16.59 1.24 -14.72
N PHE A 61 -16.58 2.21 -13.83
CA PHE A 61 -17.41 3.41 -13.91
C PHE A 61 -16.52 4.63 -13.71
N SER A 62 -16.80 5.71 -14.42
CA SER A 62 -16.07 6.96 -14.22
C SER A 62 -16.51 7.61 -12.89
N GLN A 63 -15.71 8.55 -12.39
CA GLN A 63 -16.09 9.29 -11.18
C GLN A 63 -17.30 10.20 -11.44
N GLU A 64 -17.42 10.72 -12.66
CA GLU A 64 -18.46 11.65 -13.09
C GLU A 64 -19.77 10.93 -13.44
N ASP A 65 -19.68 9.69 -13.95
CA ASP A 65 -20.83 8.88 -14.34
C ASP A 65 -20.73 7.46 -13.75
N LYS A 66 -21.52 7.25 -12.70
CA LYS A 66 -21.65 5.96 -11.99
C LYS A 66 -22.73 5.04 -12.56
N ARG A 67 -23.41 5.45 -13.64
CA ARG A 67 -24.52 4.69 -14.25
C ARG A 67 -24.11 4.04 -15.56
N THR A 68 -23.27 4.69 -16.34
CA THR A 68 -22.81 4.15 -17.63
C THR A 68 -21.60 3.23 -17.42
N PRO A 69 -21.72 1.92 -17.72
CA PRO A 69 -20.61 1.00 -17.57
C PRO A 69 -19.59 1.21 -18.71
N ILE A 70 -18.30 1.21 -18.35
CA ILE A 70 -17.20 1.08 -19.29
C ILE A 70 -16.80 -0.38 -19.30
N LEU A 71 -17.10 -1.08 -20.38
CA LEU A 71 -16.74 -2.49 -20.53
C LEU A 71 -15.25 -2.64 -20.73
N ILE A 72 -14.65 -3.58 -19.99
CA ILE A 72 -13.22 -3.81 -19.96
C ILE A 72 -12.93 -5.19 -20.53
N GLU A 73 -12.47 -5.24 -21.78
CA GLU A 73 -11.99 -6.49 -22.39
C GLU A 73 -10.48 -6.68 -22.18
N THR A 74 -9.72 -5.58 -22.09
CA THR A 74 -8.30 -5.59 -21.73
C THR A 74 -8.04 -4.48 -20.72
N PHE A 75 -7.05 -4.68 -19.84
CA PHE A 75 -6.70 -3.67 -18.84
C PHE A 75 -5.19 -3.47 -18.77
N PRO A 76 -4.58 -2.79 -19.77
CA PRO A 76 -3.13 -2.80 -19.98
C PRO A 76 -2.30 -2.14 -18.87
N ILE A 77 -2.94 -1.38 -17.98
CA ILE A 77 -2.26 -0.82 -16.80
C ILE A 77 -2.11 -1.86 -15.68
N ALA A 78 -2.98 -2.88 -15.62
CA ALA A 78 -2.84 -3.96 -14.65
C ALA A 78 -1.74 -4.93 -15.03
N SER A 79 -1.18 -5.61 -14.03
CA SER A 79 -0.07 -6.54 -14.18
C SER A 79 -0.31 -7.56 -15.29
N LEU A 80 0.79 -8.08 -15.85
CA LEU A 80 0.72 -9.17 -16.83
C LEU A 80 -0.09 -10.36 -16.30
N ARG A 81 0.06 -10.68 -15.01
CA ARG A 81 -0.66 -11.76 -14.35
C ARG A 81 -2.17 -11.50 -14.32
N ILE A 82 -2.62 -10.27 -14.04
CA ILE A 82 -4.05 -9.91 -14.12
C ILE A 82 -4.56 -10.09 -15.55
N ASN A 83 -3.87 -9.54 -16.55
CA ASN A 83 -4.30 -9.64 -17.95
C ASN A 83 -4.34 -11.10 -18.46
N GLN A 84 -3.48 -11.98 -17.94
CA GLN A 84 -3.53 -13.43 -18.21
C GLN A 84 -4.73 -14.11 -17.56
N LEU A 85 -5.06 -13.75 -16.32
CA LEU A 85 -6.13 -14.39 -15.54
C LEU A 85 -7.54 -13.94 -15.96
N MET A 86 -7.71 -12.69 -16.38
CA MET A 86 -9.01 -12.12 -16.77
C MET A 86 -9.80 -12.98 -17.79
N PRO A 87 -9.25 -13.33 -18.97
CA PRO A 87 -9.99 -14.13 -19.94
C PRO A 87 -10.30 -15.55 -19.45
N GLN A 88 -9.40 -16.16 -18.67
CA GLN A 88 -9.58 -17.50 -18.12
C GLN A 88 -10.69 -17.52 -17.05
N LEU A 89 -10.71 -16.54 -16.16
CA LEU A 89 -11.76 -16.38 -15.17
C LEU A 89 -13.12 -16.09 -15.83
N LYS A 90 -13.13 -15.27 -16.89
CA LYS A 90 -14.35 -15.00 -17.68
C LYS A 90 -14.92 -16.28 -18.27
N ALA A 91 -14.09 -17.10 -18.91
CA ALA A 91 -14.49 -18.40 -19.44
C ALA A 91 -15.03 -19.33 -18.33
N ALA A 92 -14.39 -19.36 -17.17
CA ALA A 92 -14.79 -20.22 -16.05
C ALA A 92 -16.19 -19.87 -15.52
N TRP A 93 -16.50 -18.58 -15.27
CA TRP A 93 -17.84 -18.22 -14.81
C TRP A 93 -18.90 -18.31 -15.92
N GLN A 94 -18.51 -18.32 -17.20
CA GLN A 94 -19.43 -18.55 -18.31
C GLN A 94 -19.81 -20.03 -18.38
N ALA A 95 -18.86 -20.93 -18.14
CA ALA A 95 -19.07 -22.37 -18.18
C ALA A 95 -19.69 -22.97 -16.90
N SER A 96 -19.63 -22.27 -15.76
CA SER A 96 -20.03 -22.82 -14.46
C SER A 96 -21.13 -22.01 -13.78
N ALA A 97 -22.35 -22.57 -13.71
CA ALA A 97 -23.48 -21.93 -13.04
C ALA A 97 -23.21 -21.56 -11.55
N PRO A 98 -22.55 -22.40 -10.73
CA PRO A 98 -22.16 -22.03 -9.37
C PRO A 98 -21.25 -20.80 -9.30
N LEU A 99 -20.25 -20.69 -10.18
CA LEU A 99 -19.36 -19.53 -10.22
C LEU A 99 -20.06 -18.28 -10.78
N SER A 100 -21.01 -18.48 -11.69
CA SER A 100 -21.73 -17.43 -12.42
C SER A 100 -22.81 -16.75 -11.59
N HIS A 101 -23.67 -17.55 -10.95
CA HIS A 101 -24.96 -17.09 -10.43
C HIS A 101 -24.76 -16.02 -9.36
N LYS A 102 -25.32 -14.82 -9.59
CA LYS A 102 -25.25 -13.63 -8.71
C LYS A 102 -23.82 -13.13 -8.39
N LEU A 103 -22.79 -13.53 -9.14
CA LEU A 103 -21.49 -12.87 -9.13
C LEU A 103 -21.65 -11.42 -9.63
N PHE A 104 -21.16 -10.44 -8.88
CA PHE A 104 -21.34 -9.01 -9.21
C PHE A 104 -20.03 -8.20 -9.18
N GLN A 105 -18.97 -8.74 -8.58
CA GLN A 105 -17.67 -8.08 -8.49
C GLN A 105 -16.56 -9.12 -8.41
N VAL A 106 -15.43 -8.78 -9.00
CA VAL A 106 -14.19 -9.55 -8.96
C VAL A 106 -13.05 -8.61 -8.59
N GLU A 107 -12.18 -9.06 -7.71
CA GLU A 107 -10.97 -8.35 -7.32
C GLU A 107 -9.76 -9.24 -7.60
N PHE A 108 -8.72 -8.65 -8.17
CA PHE A 108 -7.43 -9.29 -8.36
C PHE A 108 -6.40 -8.63 -7.48
N LEU A 109 -5.60 -9.45 -6.81
CA LEU A 109 -4.38 -9.05 -6.14
C LEU A 109 -3.24 -9.94 -6.67
N THR A 110 -2.20 -9.32 -7.21
CA THR A 110 -1.03 -10.00 -7.79
C THR A 110 0.26 -9.39 -7.25
N THR A 111 1.37 -10.08 -7.44
CA THR A 111 2.70 -9.64 -6.99
C THR A 111 3.69 -9.61 -8.13
N LEU A 112 4.81 -8.90 -7.97
CA LEU A 112 5.95 -8.99 -8.89
C LEU A 112 6.58 -10.39 -8.88
N ALA A 113 6.47 -11.10 -7.75
CA ALA A 113 6.88 -12.50 -7.64
C ALA A 113 5.98 -13.49 -8.40
N GLY A 114 4.88 -13.02 -9.01
CA GLY A 114 3.97 -13.82 -9.84
C GLY A 114 2.84 -14.52 -9.08
N ASP A 115 2.76 -14.33 -7.75
CA ASP A 115 1.66 -14.84 -6.94
C ASP A 115 0.36 -14.07 -7.24
N ALA A 116 -0.77 -14.73 -7.04
CA ALA A 116 -2.08 -14.18 -7.36
C ALA A 116 -3.20 -14.75 -6.49
N MET A 117 -4.15 -13.87 -6.18
CA MET A 117 -5.38 -14.18 -5.48
C MET A 117 -6.56 -13.46 -6.14
N ILE A 118 -7.69 -14.15 -6.22
CA ILE A 118 -8.91 -13.64 -6.83
C ILE A 118 -10.04 -13.65 -5.80
N THR A 119 -10.65 -12.50 -5.54
CA THR A 119 -11.86 -12.39 -4.71
C THR A 119 -13.09 -12.36 -5.60
N LEU A 120 -14.03 -13.27 -5.36
CA LEU A 120 -15.31 -13.40 -6.06
C LEU A 120 -16.46 -12.99 -5.13
N CYS A 121 -17.17 -11.92 -5.49
CA CYS A 121 -18.20 -11.31 -4.65
C CYS A 121 -19.62 -11.59 -5.18
N TYR A 122 -20.49 -12.10 -4.30
CA TYR A 122 -21.80 -12.64 -4.66
C TYR A 122 -22.99 -12.01 -3.91
N HIS A 123 -24.09 -11.83 -4.62
CA HIS A 123 -25.43 -11.55 -4.05
C HIS A 123 -26.23 -12.83 -3.83
N ARG A 124 -25.58 -13.88 -3.32
CA ARG A 124 -26.20 -15.14 -2.88
C ARG A 124 -25.32 -15.82 -1.83
N PRO A 125 -25.87 -16.71 -0.98
CA PRO A 125 -25.05 -17.59 -0.14
C PRO A 125 -24.14 -18.48 -0.98
N LEU A 126 -22.94 -18.75 -0.46
CA LEU A 126 -22.01 -19.73 -1.03
C LEU A 126 -22.33 -21.11 -0.46
N ASP A 127 -22.46 -22.10 -1.34
CA ASP A 127 -22.84 -23.48 -1.03
C ASP A 127 -21.71 -24.46 -1.42
N GLU A 128 -21.91 -25.75 -1.16
CA GLU A 128 -20.91 -26.80 -1.47
C GLU A 128 -20.62 -26.91 -2.98
N HIS A 129 -21.60 -26.60 -3.84
CA HIS A 129 -21.41 -26.58 -5.29
C HIS A 129 -20.50 -25.42 -5.72
N TRP A 130 -20.63 -24.24 -5.08
CA TRP A 130 -19.70 -23.14 -5.24
C TRP A 130 -18.30 -23.53 -4.76
N HIS A 131 -18.19 -24.15 -3.57
CA HIS A 131 -16.90 -24.59 -3.01
C HIS A 131 -16.15 -25.52 -3.97
N ALA A 132 -16.83 -26.55 -4.49
CA ALA A 132 -16.24 -27.50 -5.43
C ALA A 132 -15.79 -26.80 -6.73
N ALA A 133 -16.63 -25.93 -7.29
CA ALA A 133 -16.29 -25.20 -8.52
C ALA A 133 -15.15 -24.19 -8.31
N ALA A 134 -15.12 -23.51 -7.17
CA ALA A 134 -14.05 -22.57 -6.81
C ALA A 134 -12.72 -23.30 -6.53
N THR A 135 -12.77 -24.48 -5.93
CA THR A 135 -11.59 -25.33 -5.71
C THR A 135 -10.97 -25.78 -7.03
N GLN A 136 -11.81 -26.25 -7.98
CA GLN A 136 -11.33 -26.61 -9.31
C GLN A 136 -10.72 -25.39 -10.03
N LEU A 137 -11.40 -24.24 -9.99
CA LEU A 137 -10.92 -23.00 -10.60
C LEU A 137 -9.57 -22.54 -10.00
N ALA A 138 -9.41 -22.61 -8.68
CA ALA A 138 -8.17 -22.25 -8.01
C ALA A 138 -7.00 -23.12 -8.49
N ASN A 139 -7.23 -24.44 -8.63
CA ASN A 139 -6.24 -25.38 -9.15
C ASN A 139 -5.91 -25.11 -10.63
N ASP A 140 -6.92 -24.90 -11.47
CA ASP A 140 -6.74 -24.68 -12.91
C ASP A 140 -5.93 -23.40 -13.20
N LEU A 141 -6.15 -22.34 -12.41
CA LEU A 141 -5.47 -21.07 -12.57
C LEU A 141 -4.14 -20.98 -11.81
N GLY A 142 -3.91 -21.87 -10.85
CA GLY A 142 -2.80 -21.81 -9.90
C GLY A 142 -2.84 -20.52 -9.06
N VAL A 143 -3.99 -20.24 -8.43
CA VAL A 143 -4.22 -19.03 -7.62
C VAL A 143 -5.01 -19.38 -6.35
N SER A 144 -4.97 -18.51 -5.35
CA SER A 144 -5.93 -18.57 -4.24
C SER A 144 -7.25 -17.89 -4.62
N ILE A 145 -8.37 -18.39 -4.09
CA ILE A 145 -9.70 -17.83 -4.34
C ILE A 145 -10.41 -17.51 -3.02
N ILE A 146 -10.95 -16.30 -2.93
CA ILE A 146 -11.75 -15.85 -1.79
C ILE A 146 -13.19 -15.64 -2.26
N GLY A 147 -14.12 -16.42 -1.71
CA GLY A 147 -15.54 -16.22 -1.89
C GLY A 147 -16.10 -15.25 -0.86
N ARG A 148 -16.75 -14.18 -1.30
CA ARG A 148 -17.46 -13.25 -0.43
C ARG A 148 -18.95 -13.21 -0.75
N SER A 149 -19.77 -13.38 0.29
CA SER A 149 -21.19 -13.06 0.26
C SER A 149 -21.60 -12.38 1.56
N LYS A 150 -22.87 -11.97 1.70
CA LYS A 150 -23.38 -11.36 2.93
C LYS A 150 -23.06 -12.25 4.15
N GLY A 151 -22.19 -11.76 5.04
CA GLY A 151 -21.80 -12.43 6.29
C GLY A 151 -20.95 -13.71 6.13
N LYS A 152 -20.53 -14.07 4.91
CA LYS A 152 -19.71 -15.27 4.67
C LYS A 152 -18.46 -14.92 3.89
N ARG A 153 -17.32 -15.43 4.38
CA ARG A 153 -16.01 -15.38 3.73
C ARG A 153 -15.49 -16.81 3.67
N GLU A 154 -15.20 -17.30 2.47
CA GLU A 154 -14.72 -18.65 2.23
C GLU A 154 -13.38 -18.58 1.51
N VAL A 155 -12.39 -19.34 1.98
CA VAL A 155 -11.01 -19.28 1.51
C VAL A 155 -10.65 -20.62 0.88
N ILE A 156 -10.16 -20.57 -0.37
CA ILE A 156 -9.54 -21.68 -1.09
C ILE A 156 -8.06 -21.33 -1.27
N GLY A 157 -7.17 -22.14 -0.71
CA GLY A 157 -5.74 -21.84 -0.65
C GLY A 157 -5.40 -20.92 0.51
N HIS A 158 -4.71 -19.81 0.24
CA HIS A 158 -4.32 -18.81 1.23
C HIS A 158 -5.14 -17.53 1.06
N ASP A 159 -5.24 -16.75 2.13
CA ASP A 159 -5.92 -15.45 2.09
C ASP A 159 -4.96 -14.26 2.03
N TYR A 160 -3.78 -14.51 1.49
CA TYR A 160 -2.74 -13.56 1.19
C TYR A 160 -1.99 -14.00 -0.06
N VAL A 161 -1.32 -13.05 -0.70
CA VAL A 161 -0.26 -13.32 -1.69
C VAL A 161 1.11 -13.00 -1.09
N VAL A 162 2.17 -13.58 -1.63
CA VAL A 162 3.56 -13.31 -1.24
C VAL A 162 4.24 -12.46 -2.31
N GLU A 163 4.69 -11.27 -1.89
CA GLU A 163 5.49 -10.35 -2.69
C GLU A 163 6.97 -10.47 -2.32
N ARG A 164 7.86 -10.18 -3.28
CA ARG A 164 9.31 -10.09 -3.04
C ARG A 164 9.85 -8.80 -3.64
N LEU A 165 10.50 -7.98 -2.82
CA LEU A 165 11.08 -6.70 -3.22
C LEU A 165 12.55 -6.63 -2.82
N GLU A 166 13.38 -6.08 -3.71
CA GLU A 166 14.81 -5.87 -3.46
C GLU A 166 15.05 -4.50 -2.86
N VAL A 167 15.58 -4.44 -1.64
CA VAL A 167 15.87 -3.19 -0.92
C VAL A 167 17.25 -3.26 -0.28
N GLY A 168 18.13 -2.29 -0.56
CA GLY A 168 19.47 -2.25 0.04
C GLY A 168 20.33 -3.49 -0.26
N GLY A 169 20.11 -4.13 -1.43
CA GLY A 169 20.81 -5.37 -1.81
C GLY A 169 20.29 -6.65 -1.14
N ARG A 170 19.12 -6.59 -0.48
CA ARG A 170 18.46 -7.72 0.16
C ARG A 170 17.04 -7.91 -0.36
N THR A 171 16.66 -9.15 -0.64
CA THR A 171 15.27 -9.52 -0.90
C THR A 171 14.46 -9.58 0.39
N PHE A 172 13.33 -8.86 0.44
CA PHE A 172 12.34 -8.96 1.50
C PHE A 172 11.06 -9.66 1.01
N SER A 173 10.52 -10.58 1.82
CA SER A 173 9.25 -11.27 1.58
C SER A 173 8.10 -10.55 2.28
N TYR A 174 6.98 -10.34 1.61
CA TYR A 174 5.81 -9.69 2.20
C TYR A 174 4.54 -10.47 1.92
N ARG A 175 3.92 -11.02 2.96
CA ARG A 175 2.52 -11.42 2.92
C ARG A 175 1.63 -10.19 2.78
N GLN A 176 0.74 -10.25 1.80
CA GLN A 176 -0.22 -9.22 1.46
C GLN A 176 -1.64 -9.82 1.56
N PRO A 177 -2.31 -9.66 2.71
CA PRO A 177 -3.63 -10.24 2.93
C PRO A 177 -4.71 -9.64 2.02
N GLU A 178 -5.72 -10.45 1.74
CA GLU A 178 -6.92 -10.00 1.05
C GLU A 178 -7.60 -8.85 1.80
N GLY A 179 -7.93 -7.79 1.07
CA GLY A 179 -8.57 -6.59 1.62
C GLY A 179 -7.64 -5.68 2.43
N ALA A 180 -6.39 -6.06 2.70
CA ALA A 180 -5.40 -5.16 3.29
C ALA A 180 -4.92 -4.12 2.27
N PHE A 181 -4.44 -2.98 2.76
CA PHE A 181 -3.78 -1.99 1.92
C PHE A 181 -2.39 -2.49 1.50
N THR A 182 -2.07 -2.31 0.23
CA THR A 182 -0.76 -2.56 -0.36
C THR A 182 -0.50 -1.53 -1.43
N GLN A 183 0.77 -1.20 -1.66
CA GLN A 183 1.15 -0.27 -2.71
C GLN A 183 0.75 -0.86 -4.08
N PRO A 184 -0.13 -0.19 -4.85
CA PRO A 184 -0.68 -0.76 -6.07
C PRO A 184 0.35 -0.88 -7.20
N ASN A 185 1.51 -0.22 -7.11
CA ASN A 185 2.58 -0.29 -8.07
C ASN A 185 3.85 -0.85 -7.41
N GLY A 186 4.06 -2.16 -7.51
CA GLY A 186 5.19 -2.82 -6.84
C GLY A 186 6.56 -2.32 -7.30
N THR A 187 6.69 -1.92 -8.57
CA THR A 187 7.95 -1.37 -9.10
C THR A 187 8.28 -0.03 -8.46
N VAL A 188 7.27 0.84 -8.32
CA VAL A 188 7.45 2.14 -7.65
C VAL A 188 7.60 1.97 -6.14
N ASN A 189 6.86 1.04 -5.52
CA ASN A 189 7.05 0.70 -4.10
C ASN A 189 8.51 0.29 -3.81
N GLN A 190 9.11 -0.56 -4.65
CA GLN A 190 10.52 -0.92 -4.48
C GLN A 190 11.45 0.32 -4.55
N LYS A 191 11.16 1.27 -5.44
CA LYS A 191 11.91 2.55 -5.51
C LYS A 191 11.72 3.39 -4.25
N MET A 192 10.50 3.48 -3.72
CA MET A 192 10.22 4.17 -2.46
C MET A 192 10.94 3.55 -1.28
N LEU A 193 10.94 2.21 -1.18
CA LEU A 193 11.62 1.48 -0.12
C LEU A 193 13.13 1.75 -0.16
N ASN A 194 13.75 1.70 -1.35
CA ASN A 194 15.17 2.02 -1.50
C ASN A 194 15.48 3.49 -1.19
N TRP A 195 14.64 4.43 -1.64
CA TRP A 195 14.84 5.84 -1.31
C TRP A 195 14.72 6.09 0.21
N ALA A 196 13.71 5.49 0.86
CA ALA A 196 13.52 5.59 2.31
C ALA A 196 14.69 4.97 3.10
N TYR A 197 15.15 3.80 2.66
CA TYR A 197 16.32 3.10 3.20
C TYR A 197 17.59 3.96 3.11
N ASP A 198 17.84 4.54 1.93
CA ASP A 198 18.99 5.40 1.68
C ASP A 198 18.88 6.74 2.42
N ALA A 199 17.70 7.36 2.43
CA ALA A 199 17.45 8.63 3.09
C ALA A 199 17.59 8.54 4.62
N LEU A 200 17.11 7.45 5.24
CA LEU A 200 17.25 7.26 6.68
C LEU A 200 18.72 7.12 7.10
N GLY A 201 19.53 6.45 6.29
CA GLY A 201 20.93 6.18 6.60
C GLY A 201 21.09 5.17 7.74
N ASP A 202 22.33 4.81 8.09
CA ASP A 202 22.62 4.00 9.29
C ASP A 202 22.50 4.87 10.54
N ARG A 203 21.84 4.34 11.56
CA ARG A 203 21.58 5.06 12.81
C ARG A 203 21.78 4.17 14.02
N ASN A 204 22.20 4.80 15.12
CA ASN A 204 22.35 4.16 16.43
C ASN A 204 21.16 4.42 17.37
N ASP A 205 20.20 5.22 16.92
CA ASP A 205 18.95 5.52 17.63
C ASP A 205 17.82 4.56 17.21
N ASP A 206 16.67 4.69 17.85
CA ASP A 206 15.47 3.92 17.53
C ASP A 206 14.54 4.68 16.59
N LEU A 207 13.77 3.92 15.81
CA LEU A 207 12.75 4.43 14.90
C LEU A 207 11.36 4.24 15.49
N LEU A 208 10.54 5.29 15.44
CA LEU A 208 9.09 5.16 15.56
C LEU A 208 8.46 5.11 14.17
N GLU A 209 7.60 4.13 13.90
CA GLU A 209 6.80 4.09 12.68
C GLU A 209 5.29 4.18 13.01
N LEU A 210 4.61 5.09 12.35
CA LEU A 210 3.15 5.23 12.43
C LEU A 210 2.51 4.67 11.17
N TYR A 211 1.43 3.89 11.35
CA TYR A 211 0.65 3.30 10.25
C TYR A 211 1.43 2.25 9.43
N CYS A 212 2.09 1.31 10.11
CA CYS A 212 3.04 0.40 9.47
C CYS A 212 2.41 -0.61 8.49
N GLY A 213 1.09 -0.78 8.49
CA GLY A 213 0.41 -1.76 7.62
C GLY A 213 0.93 -3.18 7.86
N ASN A 214 1.34 -3.85 6.78
CA ASN A 214 1.97 -5.18 6.83
C ASN A 214 3.49 -5.13 7.07
N GLY A 215 4.05 -4.00 7.49
CA GLY A 215 5.48 -3.80 7.73
C GLY A 215 6.27 -3.43 6.48
N ASN A 216 5.65 -2.80 5.47
CA ASN A 216 6.25 -2.50 4.17
C ASN A 216 7.59 -1.76 4.32
N PHE A 217 7.58 -0.62 5.02
CA PHE A 217 8.78 0.17 5.33
C PHE A 217 9.50 -0.33 6.59
N THR A 218 8.76 -0.83 7.59
CA THR A 218 9.32 -1.37 8.84
C THR A 218 10.46 -2.35 8.58
N LEU A 219 10.24 -3.32 7.69
CA LEU A 219 11.18 -4.39 7.41
C LEU A 219 12.57 -3.91 6.95
N PRO A 220 12.69 -3.13 5.87
CA PRO A 220 13.99 -2.61 5.45
C PRO A 220 14.55 -1.56 6.43
N LEU A 221 13.72 -0.67 6.99
CA LEU A 221 14.21 0.37 7.89
C LEU A 221 14.72 -0.19 9.22
N ALA A 222 14.18 -1.33 9.68
CA ALA A 222 14.68 -2.02 10.87
C ALA A 222 16.14 -2.46 10.76
N THR A 223 16.66 -2.64 9.54
CA THR A 223 18.07 -2.98 9.31
C THR A 223 19.02 -1.78 9.44
N ARG A 224 18.48 -0.57 9.61
CA ARG A 224 19.23 0.69 9.65
C ARG A 224 19.28 1.35 11.02
N VAL A 225 18.56 0.80 11.99
CA VAL A 225 18.36 1.42 13.31
C VAL A 225 18.55 0.40 14.43
N ARG A 226 18.64 0.86 15.67
CA ARG A 226 18.85 -0.01 16.83
C ARG A 226 17.60 -0.86 17.11
N ASN A 227 16.45 -0.23 17.36
CA ASN A 227 15.15 -0.88 17.44
C ASN A 227 14.07 -0.07 16.70
N VAL A 228 12.97 -0.74 16.37
CA VAL A 228 11.77 -0.09 15.82
C VAL A 228 10.59 -0.32 16.76
N LEU A 229 9.85 0.75 17.06
CA LEU A 229 8.48 0.65 17.55
C LEU A 229 7.55 0.98 16.39
N ALA A 230 6.71 0.04 15.96
CA ALA A 230 5.82 0.24 14.82
C ALA A 230 4.36 0.10 15.24
N THR A 231 3.50 1.01 14.78
CA THR A 231 2.08 1.07 15.19
C THR A 231 1.11 0.78 14.05
N GLU A 232 0.09 -0.02 14.33
CA GLU A 232 -0.99 -0.36 13.38
C GLU A 232 -2.28 -0.76 14.13
N ILE A 233 -3.45 -0.34 13.64
CA ILE A 233 -4.75 -0.62 14.28
C ILE A 233 -5.43 -1.88 13.74
N SER A 234 -5.20 -2.19 12.46
CA SER A 234 -5.78 -3.31 11.72
C SER A 234 -5.18 -4.63 12.19
N LYS A 235 -6.02 -5.51 12.76
CA LYS A 235 -5.60 -6.85 13.19
C LYS A 235 -5.04 -7.68 12.03
N THR A 236 -5.63 -7.56 10.85
CA THR A 236 -5.17 -8.27 9.64
C THR A 236 -3.77 -7.81 9.25
N SER A 237 -3.53 -6.50 9.27
CA SER A 237 -2.24 -5.90 8.94
C SER A 237 -1.17 -6.27 9.99
N VAL A 238 -1.51 -6.20 11.29
CA VAL A 238 -0.60 -6.62 12.38
C VAL A 238 -0.18 -8.08 12.25
N ASN A 239 -1.12 -8.99 11.99
CA ASN A 239 -0.80 -10.40 11.82
C ASN A 239 0.11 -10.65 10.61
N ALA A 240 -0.09 -9.92 9.52
CA ALA A 240 0.78 -9.97 8.35
C ALA A 240 2.17 -9.42 8.67
N ALA A 241 2.24 -8.26 9.34
CA ALA A 241 3.51 -7.66 9.77
C ALA A 241 4.32 -8.61 10.67
N LEU A 242 3.68 -9.25 11.66
CA LEU A 242 4.33 -10.26 12.50
C LEU A 242 4.88 -11.44 11.69
N SER A 243 4.08 -11.96 10.75
CA SER A 243 4.53 -13.04 9.86
C SER A 243 5.70 -12.60 8.98
N ASN A 244 5.64 -11.37 8.48
CA ASN A 244 6.69 -10.80 7.62
C ASN A 244 7.99 -10.56 8.39
N LEU A 245 7.92 -10.09 9.65
CA LEU A 245 9.09 -9.95 10.52
C LEU A 245 9.79 -11.30 10.74
N ASP A 246 9.03 -12.34 11.05
CA ASP A 246 9.53 -13.70 11.25
C ASP A 246 10.17 -14.27 9.97
N GLU A 247 9.47 -14.20 8.83
CA GLU A 247 9.97 -14.69 7.53
C GLU A 247 11.23 -13.98 7.06
N ASN A 248 11.41 -12.72 7.42
CA ASN A 248 12.59 -11.94 7.09
C ASN A 248 13.62 -11.94 8.24
N ALA A 249 13.47 -12.75 9.29
CA ALA A 249 14.39 -12.78 10.42
C ALA A 249 14.73 -11.37 10.98
N VAL A 250 13.73 -10.49 11.06
CA VAL A 250 13.86 -9.15 11.62
C VAL A 250 13.34 -9.18 13.06
N ALA A 251 14.25 -9.14 14.03
CA ALA A 251 13.95 -9.36 15.44
C ALA A 251 13.91 -8.08 16.30
N ASN A 252 14.40 -6.95 15.80
CA ASN A 252 14.50 -5.69 16.54
C ASN A 252 13.28 -4.77 16.37
N VAL A 253 12.10 -5.35 16.17
CA VAL A 253 10.84 -4.61 15.94
C VAL A 253 9.81 -5.01 16.98
N THR A 254 9.26 -4.03 17.68
CA THR A 254 8.10 -4.19 18.55
C THR A 254 6.88 -3.61 17.85
N LEU A 255 5.89 -4.46 17.55
CA LEU A 255 4.61 -4.02 16.99
C LEU A 255 3.61 -3.73 18.11
N VAL A 256 3.01 -2.54 18.08
CA VAL A 256 1.97 -2.13 19.03
C VAL A 256 0.69 -1.79 18.30
N ARG A 257 -0.42 -2.32 18.81
CA ARG A 257 -1.73 -2.11 18.20
C ARG A 257 -2.38 -0.83 18.71
N LEU A 258 -1.78 0.33 18.48
CA LEU A 258 -2.27 1.65 18.90
C LEU A 258 -2.49 2.57 17.70
N SER A 259 -3.40 3.54 17.81
CA SER A 259 -3.41 4.69 16.89
C SER A 259 -2.26 5.67 17.20
N ALA A 260 -1.99 6.61 16.31
CA ALA A 260 -1.03 7.69 16.57
C ALA A 260 -1.42 8.52 17.81
N GLU A 261 -2.70 8.86 17.94
CA GLU A 261 -3.26 9.55 19.11
C GLU A 261 -3.01 8.77 20.42
N GLU A 262 -3.34 7.48 20.44
CA GLU A 262 -3.13 6.62 21.61
C GLU A 262 -1.64 6.48 21.96
N LEU A 263 -0.77 6.43 20.96
CA LEU A 263 0.67 6.42 21.19
C LEU A 263 1.17 7.75 21.77
N THR A 264 0.69 8.88 21.27
CA THR A 264 1.00 10.20 21.83
C THR A 264 0.60 10.28 23.31
N GLU A 265 -0.59 9.82 23.66
CA GLU A 265 -1.04 9.72 25.06
C GLU A 265 -0.11 8.83 25.88
N ALA A 266 0.34 7.70 25.33
CA ALA A 266 1.23 6.77 26.01
C ALA A 266 2.63 7.38 26.25
N LEU A 267 3.20 8.05 25.26
CA LEU A 267 4.49 8.75 25.37
C LEU A 267 4.43 9.94 26.33
N ASN A 268 3.25 10.57 26.48
CA ASN A 268 3.00 11.66 27.42
C ASN A 268 2.59 11.17 28.82
N GLU A 269 2.53 9.86 29.06
CA GLU A 269 2.09 9.26 30.33
C GLU A 269 0.68 9.71 30.79
N VAL A 270 -0.21 10.04 29.85
CA VAL A 270 -1.57 10.52 30.16
C VAL A 270 -2.39 9.45 30.88
N ARG A 271 -2.22 8.18 30.49
CA ARG A 271 -2.88 7.02 31.11
C ARG A 271 -2.12 5.71 30.80
N PRO A 272 -2.31 4.65 31.60
CA PRO A 272 -1.75 3.34 31.27
C PRO A 272 -2.49 2.66 30.11
N PHE A 273 -1.75 2.00 29.23
CA PHE A 273 -2.30 1.21 28.13
C PHE A 273 -2.00 -0.27 28.34
N ARG A 274 -3.06 -1.08 28.51
CA ARG A 274 -2.93 -2.55 28.61
C ARG A 274 -2.22 -3.16 27.39
N ARG A 275 -2.40 -2.58 26.21
CA ARG A 275 -1.75 -3.01 24.95
C ARG A 275 -0.23 -2.76 24.93
N LEU A 276 0.30 -1.99 25.88
CA LEU A 276 1.73 -1.74 26.07
C LEU A 276 2.31 -2.51 27.27
N GLN A 277 1.55 -3.41 27.88
CA GLN A 277 2.04 -4.17 29.02
C GLN A 277 3.28 -5.00 28.62
N GLY A 278 4.38 -4.80 29.35
CA GLY A 278 5.68 -5.43 29.07
C GLY A 278 6.58 -4.66 28.11
N ILE A 279 6.12 -3.52 27.58
CA ILE A 279 6.91 -2.62 26.74
C ILE A 279 7.33 -1.41 27.57
N ASP A 280 8.63 -1.26 27.80
CA ASP A 280 9.18 -0.07 28.42
C ASP A 280 9.46 1.00 27.36
N LEU A 281 8.50 1.90 27.13
CA LEU A 281 8.66 3.00 26.18
C LEU A 281 9.84 3.93 26.55
N LYS A 282 10.24 4.01 27.83
CA LYS A 282 11.36 4.87 28.26
C LYS A 282 12.72 4.29 27.90
N SER A 283 12.79 2.99 27.61
CA SER A 283 14.00 2.34 27.14
C SER A 283 14.36 2.70 25.70
N TYR A 284 13.39 3.21 24.93
CA TYR A 284 13.61 3.65 23.55
C TYR A 284 14.30 5.01 23.52
N ALA A 285 15.34 5.11 22.69
CA ALA A 285 16.03 6.35 22.36
C ALA A 285 15.62 6.76 20.95
N PHE A 286 14.40 7.27 20.80
CA PHE A 286 13.89 7.66 19.48
C PHE A 286 14.62 8.88 18.93
N GLY A 287 15.28 8.72 17.79
CA GLY A 287 15.88 9.83 17.04
C GLY A 287 15.21 10.08 15.69
N SER A 288 14.43 9.11 15.20
CA SER A 288 13.70 9.20 13.92
C SER A 288 12.25 8.75 14.05
N VAL A 289 11.39 9.35 13.23
CA VAL A 289 10.02 8.89 13.01
C VAL A 289 9.74 8.73 11.52
N PHE A 290 9.08 7.63 11.15
CA PHE A 290 8.54 7.37 9.82
C PHE A 290 7.02 7.49 9.83
N VAL A 291 6.47 8.20 8.85
CA VAL A 291 5.03 8.38 8.67
C VAL A 291 4.64 8.21 7.20
N ASP A 292 3.60 7.40 6.97
CA ASP A 292 2.89 7.26 5.68
C ASP A 292 1.38 7.38 5.92
N PRO A 293 0.88 8.60 6.20
CA PRO A 293 -0.50 8.82 6.58
C PRO A 293 -1.47 8.65 5.39
N PRO A 294 -2.79 8.50 5.66
CA PRO A 294 -3.79 8.54 4.59
C PRO A 294 -3.79 9.90 3.86
N ARG A 295 -4.57 10.01 2.77
CA ARG A 295 -4.67 11.26 1.95
C ARG A 295 -4.99 12.54 2.73
N ALA A 296 -5.50 12.44 3.96
CA ALA A 296 -5.76 13.59 4.82
C ALA A 296 -4.47 14.22 5.40
N GLY A 297 -3.32 13.52 5.32
CA GLY A 297 -2.08 13.89 6.00
C GLY A 297 -2.10 13.55 7.49
N MET A 298 -1.14 14.10 8.23
CA MET A 298 -1.09 14.02 9.68
C MET A 298 -2.06 15.04 10.29
N ASP A 299 -2.79 14.64 11.33
CA ASP A 299 -3.52 15.58 12.19
C ASP A 299 -2.54 16.45 13.01
N PRO A 300 -3.01 17.57 13.59
CA PRO A 300 -2.16 18.48 14.36
C PRO A 300 -1.42 17.82 15.52
N ASP A 301 -2.04 16.87 16.23
CA ASP A 301 -1.43 16.19 17.37
C ASP A 301 -0.29 15.27 16.92
N THR A 302 -0.44 14.60 15.77
CA THR A 302 0.61 13.80 15.13
C THR A 302 1.74 14.70 14.63
N CYS A 303 1.43 15.87 14.06
CA CYS A 303 2.47 16.88 13.76
C CYS A 303 3.24 17.26 15.03
N GLU A 304 2.58 17.58 16.13
CA GLU A 304 3.23 17.92 17.40
C GLU A 304 4.05 16.77 18.00
N LEU A 305 3.59 15.53 17.86
CA LEU A 305 4.38 14.35 18.21
C LEU A 305 5.67 14.29 17.38
N THR A 306 5.56 14.38 16.05
CA THR A 306 6.71 14.21 15.14
C THR A 306 7.77 15.31 15.29
N ARG A 307 7.42 16.52 15.76
CA ARG A 307 8.37 17.60 16.09
C ARG A 307 9.42 17.22 17.16
N ARG A 308 9.16 16.17 17.94
CA ARG A 308 10.05 15.72 19.02
C ARG A 308 11.25 14.92 18.53
N PHE A 309 11.21 14.44 17.29
CA PHE A 309 12.26 13.60 16.71
C PHE A 309 13.29 14.48 16.00
N ASP A 310 14.51 13.99 15.80
CA ASP A 310 15.52 14.75 15.05
C ASP A 310 15.32 14.61 13.54
N ASN A 311 14.69 13.51 13.13
CA ASN A 311 14.49 13.13 11.73
C ASN A 311 13.05 12.67 11.53
N ILE A 312 12.37 13.25 10.55
CA ILE A 312 11.01 12.86 10.15
C ILE A 312 11.10 12.43 8.69
N LEU A 313 10.94 11.12 8.46
CA LEU A 313 10.83 10.56 7.12
C LEU A 313 9.35 10.42 6.78
N TYR A 314 8.87 11.26 5.87
CA TYR A 314 7.45 11.38 5.52
C TYR A 314 7.24 10.94 4.08
N ILE A 315 6.42 9.91 3.86
CA ILE A 315 5.86 9.54 2.56
C ILE A 315 4.41 10.02 2.47
N SER A 316 4.03 10.65 1.35
CA SER A 316 2.68 11.18 1.14
C SER A 316 2.15 10.85 -0.24
N CYS A 317 0.90 10.38 -0.30
CA CYS A 317 0.10 10.27 -1.52
C CYS A 317 -0.71 11.54 -1.85
N ASN A 318 -0.54 12.60 -1.06
CA ASN A 318 -1.20 13.89 -1.26
C ASN A 318 -0.19 15.04 -1.00
N PRO A 319 0.32 15.69 -2.06
CA PRO A 319 1.35 16.72 -1.93
C PRO A 319 0.81 18.01 -1.29
N GLU A 320 -0.49 18.28 -1.39
CA GLU A 320 -1.12 19.43 -0.74
C GLU A 320 -1.11 19.30 0.80
N THR A 321 -1.53 18.15 1.32
CA THR A 321 -1.53 17.92 2.78
C THR A 321 -0.11 17.76 3.32
N LEU A 322 0.82 17.22 2.51
CA LEU A 322 2.24 17.22 2.84
C LEU A 322 2.76 18.66 3.04
N ALA A 323 2.52 19.57 2.09
CA ALA A 323 2.94 20.96 2.20
C ALA A 323 2.32 21.66 3.44
N ALA A 324 1.05 21.38 3.73
CA ALA A 324 0.38 21.91 4.92
C ALA A 324 0.99 21.38 6.24
N ASN A 325 1.35 20.09 6.31
CA ASN A 325 2.06 19.54 7.47
C ASN A 325 3.48 20.12 7.59
N ILE A 326 4.23 20.24 6.48
CA ILE A 326 5.57 20.83 6.50
C ILE A 326 5.52 22.28 6.98
N ALA A 327 4.51 23.07 6.60
CA ALA A 327 4.35 24.43 7.11
C ALA A 327 4.29 24.49 8.65
N GLN A 328 3.68 23.50 9.30
CA GLN A 328 3.64 23.38 10.77
C GLN A 328 4.98 22.92 11.36
N LEU A 329 5.82 22.23 10.60
CA LEU A 329 7.11 21.69 11.05
C LEU A 329 8.30 22.59 10.69
N ASN A 330 8.13 23.56 9.79
CA ASN A 330 9.22 24.32 9.16
C ASN A 330 10.00 25.24 10.11
N ASP A 331 9.40 25.62 11.24
CA ASP A 331 10.06 26.39 12.30
C ASP A 331 11.08 25.56 13.09
N THR A 332 10.93 24.24 13.14
CA THR A 332 11.83 23.33 13.87
C THR A 332 12.67 22.44 12.97
N HIS A 333 12.19 22.14 11.77
CA HIS A 333 12.84 21.23 10.83
C HIS A 333 13.05 21.90 9.47
N ARG A 334 13.99 21.37 8.68
CA ARG A 334 14.24 21.73 7.28
C ARG A 334 14.19 20.49 6.40
N ILE A 335 13.75 20.63 5.16
CA ILE A 335 13.77 19.54 4.17
C ILE A 335 15.22 19.34 3.71
N THR A 336 15.74 18.12 3.84
CA THR A 336 17.10 17.75 3.40
C THR A 336 17.11 16.81 2.21
N ARG A 337 16.05 16.02 2.05
CA ARG A 337 15.81 15.20 0.86
C ARG A 337 14.37 15.33 0.41
N CYS A 338 14.17 15.25 -0.90
CA CYS A 338 12.86 15.33 -1.53
C CYS A 338 12.82 14.33 -2.70
N ALA A 339 11.73 13.61 -2.84
CA ALA A 339 11.51 12.67 -3.92
C ALA A 339 10.07 12.73 -4.43
N LEU A 340 9.91 12.41 -5.71
CA LEU A 340 8.64 12.17 -6.37
C LEU A 340 8.61 10.73 -6.88
N PHE A 341 7.53 10.03 -6.56
CA PHE A 341 7.28 8.66 -6.98
C PHE A 341 6.01 8.63 -7.84
N ASP A 342 6.14 8.21 -9.08
CA ASP A 342 5.00 8.15 -9.99
C ASP A 342 4.20 6.84 -9.83
N GLN A 343 3.67 6.59 -8.63
CA GLN A 343 2.88 5.38 -8.33
C GLN A 343 1.65 5.23 -9.25
N PHE A 344 1.11 6.35 -9.74
CA PHE A 344 -0.13 6.42 -10.52
C PHE A 344 0.08 7.15 -11.87
N PRO A 345 0.83 6.55 -12.82
CA PRO A 345 0.99 7.13 -14.14
C PRO A 345 -0.38 7.25 -14.84
N TRP A 346 -0.49 8.21 -15.76
CA TRP A 346 -1.73 8.55 -16.48
C TRP A 346 -2.82 9.19 -15.63
N THR A 347 -2.50 9.58 -14.40
CA THR A 347 -3.39 10.31 -13.49
C THR A 347 -2.71 11.56 -12.92
N HIS A 348 -3.48 12.43 -12.27
CA HIS A 348 -2.95 13.60 -11.56
C HIS A 348 -2.36 13.25 -10.17
N HIS A 349 -2.54 12.01 -9.70
CA HIS A 349 -2.01 11.56 -8.42
C HIS A 349 -0.50 11.38 -8.51
N MET A 350 0.20 11.71 -7.43
CA MET A 350 1.62 11.47 -7.25
C MET A 350 1.89 11.11 -5.81
N GLU A 351 2.96 10.37 -5.60
CA GLU A 351 3.53 10.20 -4.28
C GLU A 351 4.80 11.03 -4.14
N SER A 352 5.08 11.44 -2.92
CA SER A 352 6.20 12.29 -2.57
C SER A 352 6.81 11.83 -1.27
N GLY A 353 8.13 11.94 -1.18
CA GLY A 353 8.88 11.63 0.03
C GLY A 353 9.72 12.82 0.45
N VAL A 354 9.74 13.14 1.74
CA VAL A 354 10.68 14.12 2.31
C VAL A 354 11.39 13.57 3.54
N LEU A 355 12.65 13.93 3.68
CA LEU A 355 13.38 13.82 4.94
C LEU A 355 13.49 15.20 5.54
N LEU A 356 12.84 15.42 6.68
CA LEU A 356 12.95 16.62 7.47
C LEU A 356 13.96 16.37 8.60
N THR A 357 14.93 17.27 8.77
CA THR A 357 15.90 17.20 9.87
C THR A 357 15.76 18.42 10.77
N ARG A 358 15.91 18.23 12.09
CA ARG A 358 15.93 19.32 13.06
C ARG A 358 16.96 20.40 12.66
N ARG A 359 16.57 21.66 12.84
CA ARG A 359 17.38 22.83 12.47
C ARG A 359 18.67 22.94 13.27
#